data_AF-A0A7S3FII2-F1
#
_entry.id   AF-A0A7S3FII2-F1
#
_cell.length_a   1.000
_cell.length_b   1.000
_cell.length_c   1.000
_cell.angle_alpha   90.00
_cell.angle_beta   90.00
_cell.angle_gamma   90.00
#
_symmetry.space_group_name_H-M   'P 1'
#
loop_
_entity.id
_entity.type
_entity.pdbx_description
1 polymer ?
#
loop_
_entity_poly.entity_id
_entity_poly.type
_entity_poly.pdbx_seq_one_letter_code
_entity_poly.pdbx_strand_id
1 'polypeptide(L)'
;GGEGTDPRIYNKSAVLEWARVTAECVPLRGFDGVLLDIEGVHVPTQKERSAITFAVCALKRALNATLPGHLLAWTTDTGNYFDYAEMTKAGCVDLWLDMAYSWCVTAETHSALRNRANAPMPF
;
A
#
# COMPACT_ATOMS: atom_id res chain seq x y z
N GLY A 1 2.85 -27.82 10.06
CA GLY A 1 2.18 -27.96 8.76
C GLY A 1 2.62 -26.80 7.91
N GLY A 2 3.20 -27.04 6.75
CA GLY A 2 3.81 -26.00 5.93
C GLY A 2 2.78 -25.03 5.36
N GLU A 3 2.96 -23.74 5.63
CA GLU A 3 2.25 -22.64 4.97
C GLU A 3 2.74 -22.55 3.51
N GLY A 4 2.16 -23.39 2.66
CA GLY A 4 2.34 -23.28 1.21
C GLY A 4 1.68 -22.01 0.70
N THR A 5 2.45 -21.16 0.03
CA THR A 5 1.95 -20.02 -0.74
C THR A 5 0.91 -20.51 -1.75
N ASP A 6 -0.37 -20.17 -1.59
CA ASP A 6 -1.39 -20.44 -2.61
C ASP A 6 -1.18 -19.43 -3.76
N PRO A 7 -0.75 -19.87 -4.96
CA PRO A 7 -0.51 -18.97 -6.09
C PRO A 7 -1.80 -18.32 -6.64
N ARG A 8 -2.99 -18.65 -6.10
CA ARG A 8 -4.30 -18.17 -6.59
C ARG A 8 -4.81 -16.88 -5.95
N ILE A 9 -4.15 -16.33 -4.93
CA ILE A 9 -4.64 -15.10 -4.27
C ILE A 9 -4.48 -13.89 -5.19
N TYR A 10 -3.40 -13.83 -5.98
CA TYR A 10 -3.15 -12.75 -6.94
C TYR A 10 -2.17 -13.19 -8.04
N ASN A 11 -2.37 -12.67 -9.25
CA ASN A 11 -1.52 -12.97 -10.40
C ASN A 11 -0.19 -12.17 -10.31
N LYS A 12 0.86 -12.82 -9.82
CA LYS A 12 2.19 -12.20 -9.64
C LYS A 12 2.75 -11.59 -10.92
N SER A 13 2.60 -12.25 -12.06
CA SER A 13 3.10 -11.74 -13.35
C SER A 13 2.38 -10.47 -13.76
N ALA A 14 1.06 -10.41 -13.56
CA ALA A 14 0.29 -9.19 -13.81
C ALA A 14 0.70 -8.04 -12.88
N VAL A 15 0.98 -8.33 -11.60
CA VAL A 15 1.47 -7.33 -10.64
C VAL A 15 2.86 -6.82 -11.01
N LEU A 16 3.77 -7.70 -11.43
CA LEU A 16 5.10 -7.29 -11.87
C LEU A 16 5.04 -6.44 -13.15
N GLU A 17 4.16 -6.80 -14.09
CA GLU A 17 3.96 -6.02 -15.31
C GLU A 17 3.34 -4.66 -15.02
N TRP A 18 2.32 -4.60 -14.15
CA TRP A 18 1.76 -3.34 -13.67
C TRP A 18 2.84 -2.45 -13.04
N ALA A 19 3.64 -2.99 -12.12
CA ALA A 19 4.71 -2.25 -11.46
C ALA A 19 5.74 -1.68 -12.46
N ARG A 20 6.14 -2.49 -13.44
CA ARG A 20 7.08 -2.08 -14.50
C ARG A 20 6.50 -0.94 -15.34
N VAL A 21 5.29 -1.12 -15.88
CA VAL A 21 4.63 -0.13 -16.74
C VAL A 21 4.38 1.18 -15.99
N THR A 22 3.92 1.11 -14.73
CA THR A 22 3.74 2.30 -13.89
C THR A 22 5.07 3.03 -13.68
N ALA A 23 6.14 2.32 -13.31
CA ALA A 23 7.45 2.93 -13.08
C ALA A 23 8.04 3.58 -14.34
N GLU A 24 7.85 2.98 -15.52
CA GLU A 24 8.25 3.56 -16.82
C GLU A 24 7.46 4.83 -17.16
N CYS A 25 6.17 4.88 -16.80
CA CYS A 25 5.35 6.06 -17.06
C CYS A 25 5.76 7.29 -16.24
N VAL A 26 6.29 7.12 -15.03
CA VAL A 26 6.63 8.23 -14.12
C VAL A 26 7.59 9.25 -14.76
N PRO A 27 8.81 8.88 -15.20
CA PRO A 27 9.72 9.85 -15.81
C PRO A 27 9.24 10.31 -17.18
N LEU A 28 8.51 9.48 -17.95
CA LEU A 28 7.94 9.89 -19.24
C LEU A 28 6.91 11.02 -19.10
N ARG A 29 6.27 11.13 -17.93
CA ARG A 29 5.33 12.20 -17.60
C ARG A 29 5.97 13.35 -16.83
N GLY A 30 7.27 13.27 -16.53
CA GLY A 30 7.98 14.30 -15.76
C GLY A 30 7.61 14.32 -14.28
N PHE A 31 7.16 13.20 -13.72
CA PHE A 31 6.91 13.07 -12.29
C PHE A 31 8.16 12.56 -11.57
N ASP A 32 8.32 12.97 -10.31
CA ASP A 32 9.42 12.53 -9.45
C ASP A 32 9.06 11.30 -8.60
N GLY A 33 7.87 10.72 -8.80
CA GLY A 33 7.39 9.66 -7.95
C GLY A 33 5.94 9.24 -8.20
N VAL A 34 5.42 8.44 -7.27
CA VAL A 34 4.06 7.92 -7.27
C VAL A 34 3.43 8.20 -5.91
N LEU A 35 2.22 8.74 -5.93
CA LEU A 35 1.29 8.68 -4.82
C LEU A 35 0.35 7.51 -5.07
N LEU A 36 0.51 6.45 -4.29
CA LEU A 36 -0.36 5.29 -4.32
C LEU A 36 -1.61 5.61 -3.51
N ASP A 37 -2.79 5.39 -4.09
CA ASP A 37 -4.07 5.63 -3.46
C ASP A 37 -4.96 4.40 -3.68
N ILE A 38 -4.93 3.48 -2.72
CA ILE A 38 -5.70 2.22 -2.78
C ILE A 38 -6.80 2.33 -1.71
N GLU A 39 -7.98 2.72 -2.16
CA GLU A 39 -9.18 2.82 -1.33
C GLU A 39 -10.14 1.64 -1.55
N GLY A 40 -11.12 1.47 -0.65
CA GLY A 40 -12.20 0.49 -0.82
C GLY A 40 -11.79 -0.97 -0.60
N VAL A 41 -10.63 -1.21 0.01
CA VAL A 41 -10.21 -2.55 0.42
C VAL A 41 -10.97 -2.92 1.70
N HIS A 42 -11.72 -4.03 1.65
CA HIS A 42 -12.31 -4.61 2.87
C HIS A 42 -11.19 -5.01 3.85
N VAL A 43 -11.50 -5.32 5.12
CA VAL A 43 -10.48 -5.81 6.07
C VAL A 43 -9.75 -7.01 5.48
N PRO A 44 -8.48 -6.88 5.07
CA PRO A 44 -7.84 -7.94 4.32
C PRO A 44 -7.51 -9.10 5.25
N THR A 45 -7.69 -10.31 4.73
CA THR A 45 -7.09 -11.50 5.30
C THR A 45 -5.56 -11.38 5.29
N GLN A 46 -4.86 -12.22 6.06
CA GLN A 46 -3.39 -12.24 6.05
C GLN A 46 -2.82 -12.45 4.63
N LYS A 47 -3.51 -13.28 3.84
CA LYS A 47 -3.15 -13.59 2.45
C LYS A 47 -3.24 -12.37 1.53
N GLU A 48 -4.30 -11.58 1.68
CA GLU A 48 -4.49 -10.34 0.92
C GLU A 48 -3.51 -9.25 1.38
N ARG A 49 -3.20 -9.16 2.68
CA ARG A 49 -2.12 -8.29 3.17
C ARG A 49 -0.79 -8.60 2.48
N SER A 50 -0.40 -9.87 2.44
CA SER A 50 0.83 -10.29 1.74
C SER A 50 0.80 -9.99 0.24
N ALA A 51 -0.39 -10.06 -0.39
CA ALA A 51 -0.56 -9.71 -1.80
C ALA A 51 -0.32 -8.21 -2.05
N ILE A 52 -0.90 -7.36 -1.21
CA ILE A 52 -0.75 -5.91 -1.27
C ILE A 52 0.70 -5.52 -0.99
N THR A 53 1.31 -6.07 0.07
CA THR A 53 2.73 -5.88 0.37
C THR A 53 3.60 -6.24 -0.84
N PHE A 54 3.36 -7.40 -1.47
CA PHE A 54 4.10 -7.79 -2.67
C PHE A 54 3.93 -6.77 -3.81
N ALA A 55 2.72 -6.29 -4.06
CA ALA A 55 2.45 -5.32 -5.13
C ALA A 55 3.19 -4.00 -4.90
N VAL A 56 3.11 -3.46 -3.68
CA VAL A 56 3.78 -2.19 -3.34
C VAL A 56 5.30 -2.33 -3.40
N CYS A 57 5.85 -3.43 -2.85
CA CYS A 57 7.29 -3.69 -2.93
C CYS A 57 7.76 -3.95 -4.37
N ALA A 58 6.92 -4.54 -5.23
CA ALA A 58 7.22 -4.69 -6.65
C ALA A 58 7.31 -3.33 -7.35
N LEU A 59 6.36 -2.42 -7.08
CA LEU A 59 6.38 -1.05 -7.60
C LEU A 59 7.62 -0.29 -7.15
N LYS A 60 7.96 -0.33 -5.84
CA LYS A 60 9.17 0.33 -5.33
C LYS A 60 10.43 -0.15 -6.03
N ARG A 61 10.57 -1.46 -6.25
CA ARG A 61 11.72 -2.04 -6.96
C ARG A 61 11.78 -1.58 -8.42
N ALA A 62 10.64 -1.56 -9.10
CA ALA A 62 10.57 -1.07 -10.47
C ALA A 62 10.94 0.42 -10.55
N LEU A 63 10.42 1.25 -9.64
CA LEU A 63 10.77 2.66 -9.56
C LEU A 63 12.26 2.87 -9.25
N ASN A 64 12.87 2.07 -8.37
CA ASN A 64 14.32 2.16 -8.07
C ASN A 64 15.17 1.87 -9.32
N ALA A 65 14.72 0.97 -10.19
CA ALA A 65 15.42 0.63 -11.43
C ALA A 65 15.27 1.70 -12.51
N THR A 66 14.13 2.40 -12.54
CA THR A 66 13.78 3.33 -13.63
C THR A 66 14.08 4.80 -13.29
N LEU A 67 13.86 5.22 -12.04
CA LEU A 67 13.99 6.59 -11.57
C LEU A 67 14.71 6.62 -10.21
N PRO A 68 16.06 6.70 -10.21
CA PRO A 68 16.83 6.89 -8.98
C PRO A 68 16.39 8.16 -8.25
N GLY A 69 16.14 8.06 -6.95
CA GLY A 69 15.68 9.20 -6.14
C GLY A 69 14.16 9.45 -6.18
N HIS A 70 13.38 8.56 -6.78
CA HIS A 70 11.93 8.69 -6.77
C HIS A 70 11.34 8.66 -5.35
N LEU A 71 10.13 9.21 -5.22
CA LEU A 71 9.28 9.05 -4.04
C LEU A 71 8.13 8.08 -4.32
N LEU A 72 7.91 7.10 -3.45
CA LEU A 72 6.68 6.32 -3.38
C LEU A 72 5.97 6.64 -2.06
N ALA A 73 4.94 7.47 -2.15
CA ALA A 73 4.05 7.79 -1.04
C ALA A 73 2.77 6.94 -1.12
N TRP A 74 2.13 6.66 0.01
CA TRP A 74 0.86 5.93 0.03
C TRP A 74 -0.17 6.61 0.95
N THR A 75 -1.32 6.98 0.39
CA THR A 75 -2.54 7.35 1.14
C THR A 75 -3.36 6.13 1.50
N THR A 76 -3.76 6.04 2.76
CA THR A 76 -4.46 4.86 3.26
C THR A 76 -5.50 5.20 4.32
N ASP A 77 -6.52 4.36 4.39
CA ASP A 77 -7.47 4.37 5.48
C ASP A 77 -6.74 4.08 6.80
N THR A 78 -7.12 4.86 7.79
CA THR A 78 -6.60 4.72 9.14
C THR A 78 -7.16 3.44 9.76
N GLY A 79 -6.35 2.37 9.85
CA GLY A 79 -6.75 1.09 10.43
C GLY A 79 -5.69 0.00 10.29
N ASN A 80 -5.93 -1.18 10.87
CA ASN A 80 -5.01 -2.33 10.78
C ASN A 80 -5.12 -3.08 9.44
N TYR A 81 -5.44 -2.36 8.35
CA TYR A 81 -5.63 -2.96 7.03
C TYR A 81 -4.28 -3.40 6.44
N PHE A 82 -3.21 -2.67 6.73
CA PHE A 82 -1.90 -2.89 6.14
C PHE A 82 -0.83 -2.93 7.22
N ASP A 83 0.23 -3.71 7.00
CA ASP A 83 1.36 -3.80 7.94
C ASP A 83 2.36 -2.66 7.69
N TYR A 84 2.04 -1.48 8.23
CA TYR A 84 2.88 -0.30 8.12
C TYR A 84 4.33 -0.58 8.56
N ALA A 85 4.51 -1.24 9.70
CA ALA A 85 5.84 -1.47 10.26
C ALA A 85 6.68 -2.38 9.36
N GLU A 86 6.08 -3.43 8.82
CA GLU A 86 6.77 -4.33 7.88
C GLU A 86 7.11 -3.61 6.57
N MET A 87 6.18 -2.84 6.01
CA MET A 87 6.35 -2.19 4.71
C MET A 87 7.33 -1.03 4.72
N THR A 88 7.31 -0.21 5.77
CA THR A 88 8.31 0.85 5.96
C THR A 88 9.68 0.27 6.27
N LYS A 89 9.76 -0.78 7.11
CA LYS A 89 11.04 -1.47 7.39
C LYS A 89 11.62 -2.14 6.15
N ALA A 90 10.79 -2.72 5.29
CA ALA A 90 11.21 -3.29 4.02
C ALA A 90 11.59 -2.22 2.97
N GLY A 91 11.41 -0.93 3.28
CA GLY A 91 11.67 0.18 2.38
C GLY A 91 10.75 0.21 1.17
N CYS A 92 9.57 -0.41 1.27
CA CYS A 92 8.63 -0.51 0.15
C CYS A 92 7.80 0.77 -0.06
N VAL A 93 7.79 1.67 0.92
CA VAL A 93 7.12 2.98 0.87
C VAL A 93 8.05 3.98 1.55
N ASP A 94 8.22 5.16 0.95
CA ASP A 94 9.05 6.22 1.52
C ASP A 94 8.26 7.10 2.48
N LEU A 95 6.98 7.33 2.17
CA LEU A 95 6.09 8.17 2.98
C LEU A 95 4.71 7.55 3.10
N TRP A 96 4.18 7.53 4.31
CA TRP A 96 2.84 7.06 4.61
C TRP A 96 1.95 8.23 5.02
N LEU A 97 0.79 8.34 4.39
CA LEU A 97 -0.16 9.42 4.57
C LEU A 97 -1.47 8.86 5.09
N ASP A 98 -1.68 8.99 6.40
CA ASP A 98 -2.93 8.57 7.04
C ASP A 98 -4.07 9.51 6.65
N MET A 99 -5.11 8.97 6.01
CA MET A 99 -6.32 9.72 5.66
C MET A 99 -7.24 9.87 6.88
N ALA A 100 -6.79 10.64 7.87
CA ALA A 100 -7.50 10.88 9.13
C ALA A 100 -8.63 11.94 8.99
N TYR A 101 -9.46 11.80 7.96
CA TYR A 101 -10.62 12.66 7.69
C TYR A 101 -11.84 11.80 7.30
N SER A 102 -12.99 12.41 6.96
CA SER A 102 -14.25 11.73 6.59
C SER A 102 -14.92 10.85 7.67
N TRP A 103 -14.37 10.79 8.88
CA TRP A 103 -14.94 10.13 10.07
C TRP A 103 -16.40 10.51 10.41
N CYS A 104 -16.80 11.76 10.22
CA CYS A 104 -18.19 12.18 10.47
C CYS A 104 -19.17 11.75 9.37
N VAL A 105 -18.67 11.36 8.19
CA VAL A 105 -19.49 10.84 7.06
C VAL A 105 -19.69 9.33 7.22
N THR A 106 -18.73 8.62 7.80
CA THR A 106 -18.81 7.17 8.07
C THR A 106 -19.64 6.80 9.31
N ALA A 107 -19.94 7.75 10.20
CA ALA A 107 -20.87 7.52 11.32
C ALA A 107 -22.32 7.26 10.86
N GLU A 108 -22.71 7.71 9.66
CA GLU A 108 -24.02 7.44 9.05
C GLU A 108 -24.04 6.13 8.23
N THR A 109 -22.86 5.55 7.95
CA THR A 109 -22.68 4.32 7.17
C THR A 109 -21.86 3.30 7.97
N HIS A 110 -22.53 2.69 8.95
CA HIS A 110 -22.11 1.53 9.75
C HIS A 110 -20.91 0.73 9.18
N SER A 111 -19.68 1.02 9.64
CA SER A 111 -18.59 0.03 9.64
C SER A 111 -17.77 0.16 10.92
N ALA A 112 -17.77 -0.91 11.71
CA ALA A 112 -17.29 -0.94 13.09
C ALA A 112 -15.75 -1.10 13.21
N LEU A 113 -14.97 -0.54 12.29
CA LEU A 113 -13.52 -0.68 12.26
C LEU A 113 -12.86 0.67 12.54
N ARG A 114 -12.91 1.06 13.81
CA ARG A 114 -12.31 2.31 14.31
C ARG A 114 -10.79 2.25 14.23
N ASN A 115 -10.24 2.83 13.18
CA ASN A 115 -9.35 4.00 13.19
C ASN A 115 -8.30 4.10 14.32
N ARG A 116 -7.01 4.01 13.92
CA ARG A 116 -5.83 4.24 14.78
C ARG A 116 -5.63 5.70 15.18
N ALA A 117 -6.39 6.66 14.65
CA ALA A 117 -6.28 8.08 15.01
C ALA A 117 -6.56 8.38 16.50
N ASN A 118 -7.02 7.40 17.29
CA ASN A 118 -7.18 7.48 18.74
C ASN A 118 -6.17 6.64 19.55
N ALA A 119 -5.20 5.98 18.93
CA ALA A 119 -4.03 5.55 19.70
C ALA A 119 -3.20 6.83 19.95
N PRO A 120 -3.06 7.31 21.20
CA PRO A 120 -2.08 8.36 21.47
C PRO A 120 -0.76 7.86 20.89
N MET A 121 -0.16 8.64 19.98
CA MET A 121 1.17 8.32 19.48
C MET A 121 2.07 8.16 20.71
N PRO A 122 2.64 6.97 21.00
CA PRO A 122 3.79 6.95 21.87
C PRO A 122 4.91 7.60 21.05
N PHE A 123 5.56 8.58 21.66
CA PHE A 123 6.88 9.06 21.27
C PHE A 123 7.80 7.93 20.78
#